data_AF-A0A2N1Y576-F1
#
_entry.id   AF-A0A2N1Y576-F1
#
_cell.length_a   1.000
_cell.length_b   1.000
_cell.length_c   1.000
_cell.angle_alpha   90.00
_cell.angle_beta   90.00
_cell.angle_gamma   90.00
#
_symmetry.space_group_name_H-M   'P 1'
#
loop_
_entity.id
_entity.type
_entity.pdbx_description
1 polymer ?
#
loop_
_entity_poly.entity_id
_entity_poly.type
_entity_poly.pdbx_seq_one_letter_code
_entity_poly.pdbx_strand_id
1 'polypeptide(L)'
;MPKVTANNDKSRNPIRVRVAKAADAAAMAGVARAAYAAWPASNIANERNFGLQIAAFPNGQFVAVAGKTVIGYATSLIVQIDDDSPWYSHAEMTGYGIFTTHDPAGNSLYGADIAVHPEWQGKGVAQLLYQARSTLMKRHNLTQMVAGGRIPGYAAYRGQLTANEYVEMVKAGEITDPALNAHLRAGYSVQGVHYGYLEDQESLGYATHLVMANPDSQPRKRLIAGSPVRRTARHVRVCATQYDQRRIASFEDFAEQIEYFASTAASYDSHLLLFPEYVTAQLFSTFERGIELLDAVAQLAAMESRLDSLFRDVAMRYKLFLAAGTTPVRSQRGTRNSGHLYTPSGGIYTQDKLHITPAEREYWGIVPGEGIRVFETPIGRIAIVICYDIEFPELTRMLVEHGVDILLCPFATDERKSYLRVRYCAQARAVENMVYVVLSGNVGGLSRSPSMFINFGQAAIFTPSDFAFPMNGIAAEGVVNTQTVVIADLDLGALDIQRQCASVRPLLDRRHDLYELRAKVPVEHVTVV
;
A
#
# COMPACT_ATOMS: atom_id res chain seq x y z
N MET A 1 45.45 40.57 -26.02
CA MET A 1 45.97 39.67 -27.08
C MET A 1 47.49 39.67 -26.98
N PRO A 2 48.23 38.55 -27.14
CA PRO A 2 47.91 37.35 -27.91
C PRO A 2 47.94 36.02 -27.11
N LYS A 3 47.57 34.96 -27.84
CA LYS A 3 47.45 33.54 -27.48
C LYS A 3 48.77 32.94 -26.99
N VAL A 4 48.69 32.11 -25.95
CA VAL A 4 49.57 30.96 -25.78
C VAL A 4 48.70 29.72 -25.95
N THR A 5 48.76 29.16 -27.15
CA THR A 5 48.27 27.82 -27.46
C THR A 5 49.24 26.80 -26.87
N ALA A 6 48.78 26.04 -25.88
CA ALA A 6 49.29 24.70 -25.63
C ALA A 6 48.40 23.69 -26.35
N ASN A 7 49.06 22.74 -26.97
CA ASN A 7 48.63 21.94 -28.09
C ASN A 7 47.81 20.72 -27.63
N ASN A 8 46.78 20.41 -28.42
CA ASN A 8 46.17 19.10 -28.70
C ASN A 8 46.13 18.00 -27.61
N ASP A 9 44.91 17.79 -27.09
CA ASP A 9 44.21 16.51 -27.30
C ASP A 9 42.74 16.78 -27.67
N LYS A 10 42.49 17.10 -28.95
CA LYS A 10 41.17 17.34 -29.54
C LYS A 10 40.53 16.06 -30.08
N SER A 11 40.48 15.00 -29.27
CA SER A 11 39.86 13.72 -29.67
C SER A 11 38.76 13.19 -28.75
N ARG A 12 38.46 13.83 -27.62
CA ARG A 12 37.42 13.34 -26.69
C ARG A 12 36.15 14.18 -26.78
N ASN A 13 35.05 13.55 -27.17
CA ASN A 13 33.70 14.11 -27.00
C ASN A 13 33.54 14.60 -25.55
N PRO A 14 33.11 15.85 -25.31
CA PRO A 14 32.96 16.36 -23.96
C PRO A 14 31.91 15.55 -23.20
N ILE A 15 32.29 15.06 -22.02
CA ILE A 15 31.39 14.30 -21.14
C ILE A 15 30.39 15.27 -20.53
N ARG A 16 29.10 14.96 -20.63
CA ARG A 16 28.02 15.77 -20.06
C ARG A 16 27.12 14.91 -19.19
N VAL A 17 26.67 15.46 -18.07
CA VAL A 17 25.63 14.84 -17.24
C VAL A 17 24.30 15.53 -17.50
N ARG A 18 23.24 14.74 -17.64
CA ARG A 18 21.86 15.24 -17.80
C ARG A 18 20.88 14.31 -17.09
N VAL A 19 19.67 14.81 -16.86
CA VAL A 19 18.55 13.98 -16.41
C VAL A 19 18.29 12.87 -17.44
N ALA A 20 18.04 11.66 -16.95
CA ALA A 20 17.72 10.50 -17.77
C ALA A 20 16.31 10.62 -18.36
N LYS A 21 16.13 10.08 -19.56
CA LYS A 21 14.84 9.97 -20.24
C LYS A 21 14.48 8.50 -20.32
N ALA A 22 13.19 8.18 -20.51
CA ALA A 22 12.74 6.79 -20.65
C ALA A 22 13.53 5.99 -21.71
N ALA A 23 13.90 6.64 -22.82
CA ALA A 23 14.71 6.04 -23.89
C ALA A 23 16.16 5.68 -23.48
N ASP A 24 16.66 6.19 -22.35
CA ASP A 24 18.00 5.87 -21.85
C ASP A 24 18.04 4.55 -21.05
N ALA A 25 16.88 4.00 -20.67
CA ALA A 25 16.79 2.84 -19.78
C ALA A 25 17.57 1.61 -20.29
N ALA A 26 17.47 1.32 -21.59
CA ALA A 26 18.22 0.24 -22.23
C ALA A 26 19.74 0.45 -22.15
N ALA A 27 20.19 1.70 -22.35
CA ALA A 27 21.60 2.06 -22.31
C ALA A 27 22.15 2.04 -20.87
N MET A 28 21.35 2.47 -19.89
CA MET A 28 21.66 2.36 -18.46
C MET A 28 21.85 0.89 -18.05
N ALA A 29 20.94 0.00 -18.49
CA ALA A 29 21.07 -1.44 -18.27
C ALA A 29 22.34 -2.02 -18.92
N GLY A 30 22.73 -1.51 -20.10
CA GLY A 30 24.00 -1.87 -20.75
C GLY A 30 25.22 -1.50 -19.90
N VAL A 31 25.25 -0.28 -19.36
CA VAL A 31 26.32 0.18 -18.46
C VAL A 31 26.35 -0.63 -17.16
N ALA A 32 25.19 -0.92 -16.58
CA ALA A 32 25.09 -1.70 -15.34
C ALA A 32 25.69 -3.10 -15.51
N ARG A 33 25.33 -3.81 -16.59
CA ARG A 33 25.90 -5.13 -16.91
C ARG A 33 27.42 -5.09 -17.10
N ALA A 34 27.94 -4.04 -17.75
CA ALA A 34 29.37 -3.91 -17.95
C ALA A 34 30.14 -3.59 -16.65
N ALA A 35 29.58 -2.71 -15.81
CA ALA A 35 30.20 -2.29 -14.56
C ALA A 35 30.14 -3.36 -13.47
N TYR A 36 29.08 -4.18 -13.46
CA TYR A 36 28.84 -5.23 -12.47
C TYR A 36 28.95 -6.63 -13.07
N ALA A 37 29.87 -6.85 -14.01
CA ALA A 37 30.02 -8.13 -14.71
C ALA A 37 30.29 -9.34 -13.79
N ALA A 38 30.77 -9.10 -12.57
CA ALA A 38 31.00 -10.13 -11.55
C ALA A 38 29.72 -10.55 -10.79
N TRP A 39 28.60 -9.81 -10.95
CA TRP A 39 27.35 -10.09 -10.26
C TRP A 39 26.44 -11.05 -11.03
N PRO A 40 25.59 -11.82 -10.33
CA PRO A 40 24.48 -12.52 -10.96
C PRO A 40 23.60 -11.52 -11.72
N ALA A 41 23.19 -11.89 -12.95
CA ALA A 41 22.34 -11.02 -13.77
C ALA A 41 21.02 -10.63 -13.08
N SER A 42 20.52 -11.47 -12.16
CA SER A 42 19.34 -11.20 -11.33
C SER A 42 19.51 -10.01 -10.39
N ASN A 43 20.74 -9.68 -10.00
CA ASN A 43 21.05 -8.62 -9.03
C ASN A 43 21.37 -7.28 -9.72
N ILE A 44 21.40 -7.26 -11.07
CA ILE A 44 21.68 -6.08 -11.87
C ILE A 44 20.37 -5.53 -12.41
N ALA A 45 20.12 -4.24 -12.17
CA ALA A 45 18.94 -3.56 -12.69
C ALA A 45 18.86 -3.67 -14.23
N ASN A 46 17.71 -4.13 -14.73
CA ASN A 46 17.45 -4.26 -16.16
C ASN A 46 16.73 -3.03 -16.72
N GLU A 47 16.43 -3.04 -18.03
CA GLU A 47 15.74 -1.93 -18.70
C GLU A 47 14.39 -1.59 -18.06
N ARG A 48 13.62 -2.59 -17.65
CA ARG A 48 12.34 -2.39 -16.96
C ARG A 48 12.54 -1.70 -15.61
N ASN A 49 13.54 -2.11 -14.83
CA ASN A 49 13.87 -1.45 -13.56
C ASN A 49 14.18 0.04 -13.78
N PHE A 50 15.08 0.36 -14.70
CA PHE A 50 15.42 1.77 -14.98
C PHE A 50 14.23 2.56 -15.52
N GLY A 51 13.37 1.96 -16.34
CA GLY A 51 12.12 2.57 -16.78
C GLY A 51 11.21 2.95 -15.62
N LEU A 52 11.03 2.05 -14.65
CA LEU A 52 10.24 2.29 -13.43
C LEU A 52 10.88 3.35 -12.52
N GLN A 53 12.20 3.31 -12.33
CA GLN A 53 12.94 4.30 -11.53
C GLN A 53 12.83 5.71 -12.14
N ILE A 54 12.94 5.82 -13.46
CA ILE A 54 12.75 7.09 -14.19
C ILE A 54 11.29 7.56 -14.06
N ALA A 55 10.31 6.66 -14.15
CA ALA A 55 8.90 7.02 -13.96
C ALA A 55 8.61 7.50 -12.52
N ALA A 56 9.18 6.84 -11.52
CA ALA A 56 8.97 7.14 -10.10
C ALA A 56 9.56 8.49 -9.71
N PHE A 57 10.79 8.79 -10.12
CA PHE A 57 11.42 10.09 -9.87
C PHE A 57 12.17 10.61 -11.10
N PRO A 58 11.46 11.23 -12.07
CA PRO A 58 12.03 11.63 -13.36
C PRO A 58 13.24 12.55 -13.25
N ASN A 59 13.23 13.47 -12.28
CA ASN A 59 14.32 14.42 -12.07
C ASN A 59 15.45 13.87 -11.18
N GLY A 60 15.30 12.65 -10.64
CA GLY A 60 16.25 12.01 -9.73
C GLY A 60 17.28 11.10 -10.37
N GLN A 61 17.10 10.81 -11.66
CA GLN A 61 17.94 9.87 -12.41
C GLN A 61 18.84 10.65 -13.36
N PHE A 62 20.14 10.36 -13.33
CA PHE A 62 21.13 11.03 -14.16
C PHE A 62 21.87 10.04 -15.05
N VAL A 63 22.20 10.48 -16.27
CA VAL A 63 23.12 9.78 -17.16
C VAL A 63 24.29 10.68 -17.51
N ALA A 64 25.48 10.08 -17.59
CA ALA A 64 26.67 10.69 -18.18
C ALA A 64 26.78 10.23 -19.64
N VAL A 65 27.01 11.16 -20.55
CA VAL A 65 27.00 10.92 -22.00
C VAL A 65 28.28 11.46 -22.64
N ALA A 66 28.90 10.65 -23.50
CA ALA A 66 29.94 11.08 -24.43
C ALA A 66 29.39 11.02 -25.86
N GLY A 67 29.09 12.19 -26.44
CA GLY A 67 28.38 12.26 -27.73
C GLY A 67 26.93 11.80 -27.61
N LYS A 68 26.59 10.64 -28.20
CA LYS A 68 25.26 10.00 -28.09
C LYS A 68 25.24 8.78 -27.18
N THR A 69 26.39 8.37 -26.66
CA THR A 69 26.54 7.12 -25.90
C THR A 69 26.45 7.41 -24.40
N VAL A 70 25.56 6.70 -23.70
CA VAL A 70 25.52 6.70 -22.24
C VAL A 70 26.70 5.90 -21.72
N ILE A 71 27.54 6.52 -20.89
CA ILE A 71 28.80 5.96 -20.36
C ILE A 71 28.79 5.80 -18.84
N GLY A 72 27.73 6.26 -18.17
CA GLY A 72 27.54 6.18 -16.72
C GLY A 72 26.14 6.60 -16.32
N TYR A 73 25.70 6.21 -15.13
CA TYR A 73 24.42 6.64 -14.55
C TYR A 73 24.50 6.78 -13.04
N ALA A 74 23.54 7.51 -12.47
CA ALA A 74 23.29 7.57 -11.04
C ALA A 74 21.77 7.64 -10.79
N THR A 75 21.25 6.75 -9.95
CA THR A 75 19.81 6.63 -9.69
C THR A 75 19.44 6.94 -8.25
N SER A 76 18.50 7.84 -8.03
CA SER A 76 18.25 8.38 -6.68
C SER A 76 16.76 8.46 -6.41
N LEU A 77 16.39 8.45 -5.14
CA LEU A 77 15.04 8.71 -4.68
C LEU A 77 15.06 9.51 -3.38
N ILE A 78 14.07 10.35 -3.17
CA ILE A 78 13.85 11.00 -1.87
C ILE A 78 13.16 10.00 -0.95
N VAL A 79 13.61 9.91 0.29
CA VAL A 79 13.07 9.04 1.34
C VAL A 79 13.01 9.79 2.67
N GLN A 80 12.14 9.34 3.55
CA GLN A 80 12.11 9.78 4.94
C GLN A 80 12.96 8.82 5.76
N ILE A 81 14.01 9.33 6.41
CA ILE A 81 14.87 8.60 7.34
C ILE A 81 14.62 9.18 8.72
N ASP A 82 14.14 8.36 9.64
CA ASP A 82 13.89 8.76 11.02
C ASP A 82 15.18 8.69 11.85
N ASP A 83 15.33 9.61 12.81
CA ASP A 83 16.55 9.78 13.61
C ASP A 83 16.85 8.53 14.48
N ASP A 84 15.83 7.72 14.77
CA ASP A 84 15.92 6.56 15.67
C ASP A 84 16.01 5.21 14.93
N SER A 85 16.01 5.20 13.59
CA SER A 85 16.08 3.95 12.82
C SER A 85 17.52 3.51 12.59
N PRO A 86 17.92 2.29 13.01
CA PRO A 86 19.33 1.91 13.00
C PRO A 86 19.90 1.69 11.59
N TRP A 87 19.12 1.18 10.63
CA TRP A 87 19.55 0.91 9.24
C TRP A 87 18.40 0.34 8.39
N TYR A 88 18.48 0.46 7.05
CA TYR A 88 17.60 -0.21 6.10
C TYR A 88 18.43 -0.90 5.00
N SER A 89 17.98 -2.04 4.49
CA SER A 89 18.58 -2.71 3.34
C SER A 89 18.38 -1.92 2.04
N HIS A 90 19.18 -2.23 1.02
CA HIS A 90 19.00 -1.64 -0.31
C HIS A 90 17.62 -1.92 -0.90
N ALA A 91 17.11 -3.14 -0.71
CA ALA A 91 15.81 -3.55 -1.20
C ALA A 91 14.66 -2.77 -0.52
N GLU A 92 14.72 -2.61 0.80
CA GLU A 92 13.73 -1.81 1.56
C GLU A 92 13.77 -0.35 1.14
N MET A 93 14.97 0.25 1.03
CA MET A 93 15.08 1.66 0.65
C MET A 93 14.60 1.93 -0.76
N THR A 94 14.81 1.00 -1.70
CA THR A 94 14.50 1.21 -3.13
C THR A 94 13.18 0.58 -3.57
N GLY A 95 12.47 -0.12 -2.68
CA GLY A 95 11.32 -0.93 -3.06
C GLY A 95 11.69 -2.00 -4.08
N TYR A 96 12.74 -2.79 -3.81
CA TYR A 96 13.30 -3.81 -4.70
C TYR A 96 13.70 -3.25 -6.09
N GLY A 97 14.33 -2.07 -6.10
CA GLY A 97 14.88 -1.47 -7.31
C GLY A 97 13.86 -0.88 -8.28
N ILE A 98 12.60 -0.70 -7.89
CA ILE A 98 11.55 -0.05 -8.71
C ILE A 98 11.07 1.31 -8.16
N PHE A 99 11.62 1.76 -7.02
CA PHE A 99 11.42 3.08 -6.40
C PHE A 99 9.97 3.37 -5.96
N THR A 100 9.20 2.34 -5.59
CA THR A 100 7.88 2.49 -4.96
C THR A 100 7.93 3.19 -3.60
N THR A 101 9.12 3.25 -3.00
CA THR A 101 9.43 3.94 -1.75
C THR A 101 9.80 5.40 -1.91
N HIS A 102 9.86 5.92 -3.15
CA HIS A 102 10.10 7.34 -3.36
C HIS A 102 9.02 8.19 -2.69
N ASP A 103 9.47 9.09 -1.83
CA ASP A 103 8.64 10.05 -1.11
C ASP A 103 9.15 11.47 -1.36
N PRO A 104 8.48 12.28 -2.20
CA PRO A 104 8.84 13.66 -2.44
C PRO A 104 8.87 14.55 -1.19
N ALA A 105 8.19 14.14 -0.10
CA ALA A 105 8.16 14.86 1.17
C ALA A 105 9.29 14.42 2.13
N GLY A 106 10.08 13.41 1.79
CA GLY A 106 11.16 12.88 2.62
C GLY A 106 12.25 13.90 2.97
N ASN A 107 13.09 13.57 3.96
CA ASN A 107 14.14 14.46 4.45
C ASN A 107 15.51 14.23 3.83
N SER A 108 15.69 13.13 3.09
CA SER A 108 17.00 12.64 2.65
C SER A 108 16.96 12.20 1.19
N LEU A 109 18.05 12.45 0.47
CA LEU A 109 18.26 11.86 -0.86
C LEU A 109 18.95 10.50 -0.68
N TYR A 110 18.31 9.42 -1.11
CA TYR A 110 18.95 8.12 -1.12
C TYR A 110 19.64 7.86 -2.46
N GLY A 111 20.94 7.59 -2.41
CA GLY A 111 21.75 7.22 -3.57
C GLY A 111 21.67 5.72 -3.85
N ALA A 112 20.65 5.29 -4.60
CA ALA A 112 20.36 3.88 -4.81
C ALA A 112 21.43 3.11 -5.60
N ASP A 113 21.92 3.67 -6.71
CA ASP A 113 22.97 3.04 -7.51
C ASP A 113 23.78 4.07 -8.32
N ILE A 114 25.05 3.79 -8.57
CA ILE A 114 25.92 4.61 -9.41
C ILE A 114 26.96 3.73 -10.11
N ALA A 115 26.97 3.78 -11.44
CA ALA A 115 27.91 2.98 -12.22
C ALA A 115 28.52 3.78 -13.37
N VAL A 116 29.75 3.43 -13.73
CA VAL A 116 30.47 3.96 -14.87
C VAL A 116 31.00 2.77 -15.68
N HIS A 117 30.81 2.83 -17.00
CA HIS A 117 31.32 1.80 -17.91
C HIS A 117 32.83 1.61 -17.71
N PRO A 118 33.37 0.38 -17.65
CA PRO A 118 34.78 0.12 -17.31
C PRO A 118 35.80 0.96 -18.11
N GLU A 119 35.60 1.11 -19.42
CA GLU A 119 36.47 1.93 -20.30
C GLU A 119 36.48 3.44 -19.96
N TRP A 120 35.53 3.91 -19.16
CA TRP A 120 35.35 5.31 -18.78
C TRP A 120 35.63 5.56 -17.29
N GLN A 121 35.99 4.52 -16.54
CA GLN A 121 36.45 4.66 -15.16
C GLN A 121 37.77 5.42 -15.09
N GLY A 122 38.02 6.13 -13.98
CA GLY A 122 39.20 6.98 -13.81
C GLY A 122 39.20 8.28 -14.63
N LYS A 123 38.19 8.52 -15.49
CA LYS A 123 38.08 9.73 -16.34
C LYS A 123 37.17 10.83 -15.77
N GLY A 124 36.90 10.82 -14.46
CA GLY A 124 36.08 11.84 -13.78
C GLY A 124 34.55 11.70 -13.93
N VAL A 125 34.04 10.67 -14.61
CA VAL A 125 32.60 10.48 -14.85
C VAL A 125 31.79 10.36 -13.55
N ALA A 126 32.26 9.54 -12.61
CA ALA A 126 31.59 9.35 -11.32
C ALA A 126 31.51 10.67 -10.52
N GLN A 127 32.56 11.50 -10.57
CA GLN A 127 32.59 12.79 -9.89
C GLN A 127 31.50 13.73 -10.43
N LEU A 128 31.31 13.78 -11.75
CA LEU A 128 30.23 14.57 -12.35
C LEU A 128 28.83 14.07 -11.95
N LEU A 129 28.65 12.75 -11.84
CA LEU A 129 27.39 12.15 -11.39
C LEU A 129 27.10 12.45 -9.90
N TYR A 130 28.12 12.40 -9.03
CA TYR A 130 27.99 12.81 -7.63
C TYR A 130 27.66 14.30 -7.49
N GLN A 131 28.27 15.17 -8.30
CA GLN A 131 27.95 16.60 -8.32
C GLN A 131 26.49 16.85 -8.72
N ALA A 132 25.97 16.11 -9.70
CA ALA A 132 24.56 16.19 -10.10
C ALA A 132 23.61 15.80 -8.95
N ARG A 133 23.91 14.71 -8.23
CA ARG A 133 23.15 14.30 -7.04
C ARG A 133 23.21 15.32 -5.90
N SER A 134 24.41 15.85 -5.61
CA SER A 134 24.56 16.88 -4.58
C SER A 134 23.76 18.14 -4.92
N THR A 135 23.76 18.54 -6.19
CA THR A 135 22.93 19.65 -6.69
C THR A 135 21.44 19.36 -6.52
N LEU A 136 21.00 18.13 -6.80
CA LEU A 136 19.61 17.69 -6.60
C LEU A 136 19.20 17.75 -5.13
N MET A 137 20.03 17.22 -4.23
CA MET A 137 19.81 17.25 -2.78
C MET A 137 19.61 18.70 -2.29
N LYS A 138 20.50 19.61 -2.71
CA LYS A 138 20.40 21.05 -2.38
C LYS A 138 19.15 21.68 -2.96
N ARG A 139 18.81 21.37 -4.22
CA ARG A 139 17.61 21.90 -4.90
C ARG A 139 16.31 21.52 -4.17
N HIS A 140 16.25 20.30 -3.64
CA HIS A 140 15.11 19.83 -2.85
C HIS A 140 15.18 20.22 -1.37
N ASN A 141 16.20 20.98 -0.94
CA ASN A 141 16.40 21.41 0.44
C ASN A 141 16.42 20.21 1.44
N LEU A 142 16.98 19.08 1.00
CA LEU A 142 17.09 17.87 1.82
C LEU A 142 18.22 18.01 2.83
N THR A 143 18.07 17.37 3.99
CA THR A 143 19.01 17.48 5.12
C THR A 143 20.34 16.76 4.87
N GLN A 144 20.29 15.67 4.10
CA GLN A 144 21.43 14.81 3.82
C GLN A 144 21.20 13.96 2.57
N MET A 145 22.29 13.35 2.10
CA MET A 145 22.26 12.25 1.15
C MET A 145 22.83 11.00 1.83
N VAL A 146 22.14 9.88 1.70
CA VAL A 146 22.48 8.59 2.33
C VAL A 146 22.64 7.52 1.26
N ALA A 147 23.57 6.59 1.47
CA ALA A 147 23.74 5.41 0.62
C ALA A 147 24.38 4.27 1.43
N GLY A 148 24.20 3.02 1.00
CA GLY A 148 25.12 1.96 1.38
C GLY A 148 26.20 1.76 0.32
N GLY A 149 27.46 1.82 0.75
CA GLY A 149 28.63 1.67 -0.10
C GLY A 149 29.17 0.24 -0.07
N ARG A 150 29.48 -0.30 -1.24
CA ARG A 150 30.19 -1.59 -1.34
C ARG A 150 31.64 -1.44 -0.91
N ILE A 151 32.25 -2.54 -0.46
CA ILE A 151 33.67 -2.67 -0.14
C ILE A 151 34.27 -3.89 -0.84
N PRO A 152 34.28 -3.91 -2.19
CA PRO A 152 34.62 -5.11 -2.97
C PRO A 152 36.06 -5.61 -2.75
N GLY A 153 36.97 -4.81 -2.20
CA GLY A 153 38.31 -5.28 -1.85
C GLY A 153 38.36 -6.13 -0.58
N TYR A 154 37.29 -6.15 0.24
CA TYR A 154 37.29 -6.78 1.56
C TYR A 154 37.50 -8.30 1.51
N ALA A 155 37.02 -8.99 0.47
CA ALA A 155 37.21 -10.44 0.33
C ALA A 155 38.69 -10.88 0.41
N ALA A 156 39.64 -10.05 -0.02
CA ALA A 156 41.08 -10.34 0.06
C ALA A 156 41.64 -10.34 1.49
N TYR A 157 40.93 -9.71 2.44
CA TYR A 157 41.34 -9.56 3.84
C TYR A 157 40.53 -10.47 4.79
N ARG A 158 39.74 -11.39 4.23
CA ARG A 158 38.91 -12.32 4.98
C ARG A 158 39.76 -13.10 6.00
N GLY A 159 39.34 -13.07 7.26
CA GLY A 159 40.02 -13.77 8.35
C GLY A 159 41.30 -13.09 8.86
N GLN A 160 41.71 -11.97 8.25
CA GLN A 160 42.81 -11.12 8.73
C GLN A 160 42.28 -9.86 9.42
N LEU A 161 41.22 -9.27 8.85
CA LEU A 161 40.57 -8.07 9.37
C LEU A 161 39.05 -8.29 9.46
N THR A 162 38.41 -7.70 10.46
CA THR A 162 36.97 -7.46 10.45
C THR A 162 36.61 -6.40 9.39
N ALA A 163 35.36 -6.38 8.94
CA ALA A 163 34.92 -5.40 7.94
C ALA A 163 35.08 -3.95 8.46
N ASN A 164 34.85 -3.73 9.75
CA ASN A 164 35.08 -2.44 10.41
C ASN A 164 36.56 -2.04 10.38
N GLU A 165 37.48 -2.94 10.76
CA GLU A 165 38.93 -2.66 10.71
C GLU A 165 39.39 -2.36 9.29
N TYR A 166 38.93 -3.13 8.30
CA TYR A 166 39.21 -2.86 6.89
C TYR A 166 38.76 -1.46 6.47
N VAL A 167 37.54 -1.07 6.83
CA VAL A 167 36.98 0.26 6.51
C VAL A 167 37.77 1.38 7.19
N GLU A 168 38.19 1.20 8.45
CA GLU A 168 39.02 2.20 9.14
C GLU A 168 40.40 2.34 8.49
N MET A 169 41.03 1.25 8.07
CA MET A 169 42.29 1.31 7.31
C MET A 169 42.13 1.98 5.95
N VAL A 170 40.99 1.79 5.27
CA VAL A 170 40.68 2.50 4.02
C VAL A 170 40.48 4.00 4.27
N LYS A 171 39.83 4.38 5.38
CA LYS A 171 39.67 5.79 5.78
C LYS A 171 41.00 6.44 6.14
N ALA A 172 41.92 5.69 6.75
CA ALA A 172 43.28 6.12 7.08
C ALA A 172 44.20 6.24 5.86
N GLY A 173 43.81 5.66 4.72
CA GLY A 173 44.61 5.64 3.48
C GLY A 173 45.67 4.55 3.44
N GLU A 174 45.61 3.58 4.36
CA GLU A 174 46.51 2.44 4.43
C GLU A 174 46.13 1.35 3.41
N ILE A 175 44.82 1.21 3.15
CA ILE A 175 44.27 0.31 2.14
C ILE A 175 43.49 1.13 1.11
N THR A 176 43.52 0.70 -0.16
CA THR A 176 42.69 1.27 -1.21
C THR A 176 41.57 0.31 -1.57
N ASP A 177 40.32 0.77 -1.44
CA ASP A 177 39.11 0.12 -1.93
C ASP A 177 38.51 0.91 -3.11
N PRO A 178 38.28 0.27 -4.26
CA PRO A 178 37.88 0.97 -5.48
C PRO A 178 36.50 1.64 -5.39
N ALA A 179 35.59 1.14 -4.54
CA ALA A 179 34.26 1.72 -4.36
C ALA A 179 34.24 2.72 -3.20
N LEU A 180 34.72 2.33 -2.02
CA LEU A 180 34.66 3.19 -0.83
C LEU A 180 35.48 4.47 -1.00
N ASN A 181 36.69 4.41 -1.58
CA ASN A 181 37.47 5.63 -1.83
C ASN A 181 36.79 6.57 -2.85
N ALA A 182 35.91 6.08 -3.73
CA ALA A 182 35.12 6.95 -4.60
C ALA A 182 34.04 7.71 -3.82
N HIS A 183 33.36 7.05 -2.87
CA HIS A 183 32.39 7.68 -1.98
C HIS A 183 33.04 8.73 -1.06
N LEU A 184 34.17 8.40 -0.43
CA LEU A 184 34.89 9.32 0.45
C LEU A 184 35.34 10.59 -0.32
N ARG A 185 35.90 10.43 -1.52
CA ARG A 185 36.29 11.58 -2.37
C ARG A 185 35.09 12.41 -2.84
N ALA A 186 33.91 11.81 -2.96
CA ALA A 186 32.68 12.54 -3.28
C ALA A 186 32.14 13.35 -2.10
N GLY A 187 32.65 13.14 -0.87
CA GLY A 187 32.27 13.88 0.33
C GLY A 187 31.35 13.09 1.28
N TYR A 188 31.22 11.78 1.11
CA TYR A 188 30.54 10.95 2.12
C TYR A 188 31.44 10.70 3.34
N SER A 189 30.80 10.60 4.49
CA SER A 189 31.36 10.06 5.73
C SER A 189 30.81 8.67 5.98
N VAL A 190 31.62 7.78 6.57
CA VAL A 190 31.15 6.46 7.01
C VAL A 190 30.64 6.57 8.45
N GLN A 191 29.37 6.23 8.67
CA GLN A 191 28.73 6.22 9.98
C GLN A 191 28.74 4.82 10.63
N GLY A 192 28.87 3.77 9.82
CA GLY A 192 28.86 2.39 10.29
C GLY A 192 29.17 1.40 9.17
N VAL A 193 29.30 0.13 9.56
CA VAL A 193 29.46 -1.01 8.65
C VAL A 193 28.42 -2.04 9.04
N HIS A 194 27.62 -2.49 8.07
CA HIS A 194 26.49 -3.36 8.29
C HIS A 194 26.57 -4.60 7.41
N TYR A 195 26.21 -5.74 7.97
CA TYR A 195 26.00 -6.98 7.24
C TYR A 195 24.55 -7.06 6.74
N GLY A 196 24.33 -7.64 5.55
CA GLY A 196 22.99 -7.89 5.02
C GLY A 196 22.31 -6.68 4.37
N TYR A 197 23.07 -5.61 4.07
CA TYR A 197 22.54 -4.46 3.31
C TYR A 197 22.23 -4.83 1.85
N LEU A 198 23.08 -5.67 1.25
CA LEU A 198 23.04 -6.09 -0.14
C LEU A 198 23.79 -7.42 -0.27
N GLU A 199 23.29 -8.33 -1.10
CA GLU A 199 24.01 -9.55 -1.47
C GLU A 199 25.16 -9.22 -2.46
N ASP A 200 26.37 -9.12 -1.92
CA ASP A 200 27.59 -8.88 -2.70
C ASP A 200 28.70 -9.83 -2.25
N GLN A 201 29.15 -10.71 -3.15
CA GLN A 201 30.19 -11.69 -2.84
C GLN A 201 31.56 -11.03 -2.62
N GLU A 202 31.86 -9.95 -3.37
CA GLU A 202 33.13 -9.23 -3.25
C GLU A 202 33.25 -8.52 -1.89
N SER A 203 32.13 -8.01 -1.38
CA SER A 203 32.08 -7.37 -0.05
C SER A 203 31.74 -8.34 1.09
N LEU A 204 31.58 -9.65 0.80
CA LEU A 204 31.13 -10.67 1.77
C LEU A 204 29.82 -10.32 2.49
N GLY A 205 28.91 -9.62 1.81
CA GLY A 205 27.63 -9.15 2.37
C GLY A 205 27.72 -7.93 3.31
N TYR A 206 28.91 -7.35 3.49
CA TYR A 206 29.09 -6.11 4.24
C TYR A 206 28.95 -4.87 3.36
N ALA A 207 28.46 -3.77 3.93
CA ALA A 207 28.40 -2.47 3.29
C ALA A 207 28.61 -1.34 4.30
N THR A 208 29.15 -0.21 3.85
CA THR A 208 29.29 1.00 4.67
C THR A 208 28.02 1.82 4.66
N HIS A 209 27.57 2.29 5.82
CA HIS A 209 26.58 3.37 5.92
C HIS A 209 27.24 4.70 5.60
N LEU A 210 26.92 5.25 4.43
CA LEU A 210 27.48 6.50 3.94
C LEU A 210 26.48 7.64 4.12
N VAL A 211 26.93 8.72 4.75
CA VAL A 211 26.15 9.96 4.93
C VAL A 211 26.94 11.16 4.44
N MET A 212 26.28 11.99 3.62
CA MET A 212 26.76 13.30 3.19
C MET A 212 25.76 14.35 3.69
N ALA A 213 26.19 15.14 4.68
CA ALA A 213 25.36 16.21 5.24
C ALA A 213 25.14 17.35 4.23
N ASN A 214 23.96 17.97 4.27
CA ASN A 214 23.68 19.22 3.58
C ASN A 214 23.67 20.39 4.59
N PRO A 215 24.81 21.08 4.81
CA PRO A 215 24.87 22.20 5.75
C PRO A 215 24.00 23.39 5.32
N ASP A 216 23.63 23.47 4.03
CA ASP A 216 22.81 24.55 3.47
C ASP A 216 21.30 24.33 3.66
N SER A 217 20.90 23.19 4.25
CA SER A 217 19.48 22.87 4.44
C SER A 217 18.80 23.82 5.42
N GLN A 218 17.60 24.29 5.06
CA GLN A 218 16.84 25.26 5.85
C GLN A 218 15.53 24.61 6.34
N PRO A 219 15.45 24.17 7.60
CA PRO A 219 14.26 23.47 8.14
C PRO A 219 12.96 24.26 7.96
N ARG A 220 13.01 25.59 8.09
CA ARG A 220 11.86 26.49 7.93
C ARG A 220 11.31 26.56 6.50
N LYS A 221 12.14 26.31 5.47
CA LYS A 221 11.70 26.30 4.05
C LYS A 221 11.04 25.00 3.65
N ARG A 222 11.19 23.92 4.44
CA ARG A 222 10.51 22.63 4.20
C ARG A 222 9.00 22.70 4.49
N LEU A 223 8.56 23.58 5.39
CA LEU A 223 7.14 23.76 5.77
C LEU A 223 6.23 24.25 4.63
N ILE A 224 6.78 24.73 3.51
CA ILE A 224 6.00 25.34 2.40
C ILE A 224 6.06 24.48 1.12
N ALA A 225 7.00 23.54 1.01
CA ALA A 225 7.20 22.70 -0.16
C ALA A 225 6.97 21.22 0.18
N GLY A 226 5.70 20.82 0.09
CA GLY A 226 5.25 19.44 0.31
C GLY A 226 4.39 19.34 1.55
N SER A 227 3.07 19.24 1.35
CA SER A 227 2.19 18.70 2.39
C SER A 227 2.77 17.36 2.88
N PRO A 228 2.90 17.13 4.18
CA PRO A 228 3.57 15.94 4.69
C PRO A 228 2.75 14.69 4.36
N VAL A 229 3.32 13.77 3.59
CA VAL A 229 2.88 12.36 3.65
C VAL A 229 3.65 11.74 4.81
N ARG A 230 2.99 11.64 5.96
CA ARG A 230 3.48 10.80 7.06
C ARG A 230 3.45 9.33 6.59
N ARG A 231 4.60 8.65 6.48
CA ARG A 231 4.65 7.18 6.52
C ARG A 231 4.90 6.71 7.95
N THR A 232 4.02 7.12 8.87
CA THR A 232 3.76 6.34 10.09
C THR A 232 3.28 4.96 9.66
N ALA A 233 3.67 3.88 10.35
CA ALA A 233 2.98 2.60 10.24
C ALA A 233 1.47 2.87 10.21
N ARG A 234 0.82 2.63 9.07
CA ARG A 234 -0.59 2.99 8.86
C ARG A 234 -1.42 1.97 9.61
N HIS A 235 -1.54 2.19 10.92
CA HIS A 235 -2.45 1.45 11.76
C HIS A 235 -3.85 1.99 11.53
N VAL A 236 -4.78 1.08 11.29
CA VAL A 236 -6.20 1.42 11.12
C VAL A 236 -6.97 0.60 12.13
N ARG A 237 -7.49 1.28 13.15
CA ARG A 237 -8.46 0.68 14.06
C ARG A 237 -9.81 0.52 13.36
N VAL A 238 -10.26 -0.72 13.22
CA VAL A 238 -11.56 -1.05 12.62
C VAL A 238 -12.49 -1.65 13.67
N CYS A 239 -13.77 -1.32 13.57
CA CYS A 239 -14.84 -1.83 14.42
C CYS A 239 -15.88 -2.52 13.53
N ALA A 240 -16.13 -3.81 13.78
CA ALA A 240 -17.19 -4.56 13.11
C ALA A 240 -18.33 -4.79 14.10
N THR A 241 -19.55 -4.47 13.67
CA THR A 241 -20.74 -4.70 14.50
C THR A 241 -21.29 -6.10 14.31
N GLN A 242 -21.91 -6.58 15.37
CA GLN A 242 -22.81 -7.72 15.34
C GLN A 242 -24.17 -7.23 15.83
N TYR A 243 -25.06 -6.98 14.88
CA TYR A 243 -26.26 -6.18 15.09
C TYR A 243 -27.47 -7.06 15.42
N ASP A 244 -28.16 -6.78 16.52
CA ASP A 244 -29.37 -7.52 16.90
C ASP A 244 -30.58 -6.99 16.15
N GLN A 245 -31.08 -7.80 15.23
CA GLN A 245 -32.34 -7.54 14.56
C GLN A 245 -33.47 -7.79 15.55
N ARG A 246 -34.02 -6.70 16.09
CA ARG A 246 -35.12 -6.71 17.05
C ARG A 246 -36.14 -5.65 16.69
N ARG A 247 -37.36 -5.84 17.18
CA ARG A 247 -38.46 -4.93 16.89
C ARG A 247 -38.16 -3.52 17.42
N ILE A 248 -38.42 -2.54 16.58
CA ILE A 248 -38.42 -1.10 16.88
C ILE A 248 -39.80 -0.51 16.62
N ALA A 249 -40.12 0.61 17.26
CA ALA A 249 -41.41 1.30 17.11
C ALA A 249 -41.35 2.46 16.10
N SER A 250 -40.17 3.03 15.89
CA SER A 250 -39.99 4.25 15.09
C SER A 250 -38.66 4.26 14.35
N PHE A 251 -38.50 5.23 13.43
CA PHE A 251 -37.20 5.47 12.80
C PHE A 251 -36.20 6.06 13.79
N GLU A 252 -36.68 6.80 14.79
CA GLU A 252 -35.88 7.40 15.84
C GLU A 252 -35.23 6.31 16.72
N ASP A 253 -35.95 5.22 17.02
CA ASP A 253 -35.40 4.04 17.70
C ASP A 253 -34.27 3.39 16.88
N PHE A 254 -34.41 3.35 15.55
CA PHE A 254 -33.36 2.85 14.65
C PHE A 254 -32.14 3.77 14.70
N ALA A 255 -32.36 5.08 14.58
CA ALA A 255 -31.32 6.10 14.64
C ALA A 255 -30.53 6.04 15.96
N GLU A 256 -31.21 5.88 17.09
CA GLU A 256 -30.58 5.72 18.41
C GLU A 256 -29.67 4.49 18.45
N GLN A 257 -30.08 3.36 17.86
CA GLN A 257 -29.24 2.17 17.79
C GLN A 257 -28.02 2.37 16.90
N ILE A 258 -28.17 3.02 15.73
CA ILE A 258 -27.03 3.35 14.87
C ILE A 258 -26.04 4.26 15.61
N GLU A 259 -26.55 5.28 16.32
CA GLU A 259 -25.74 6.21 17.11
C GLU A 259 -25.06 5.52 18.30
N TYR A 260 -25.69 4.55 18.95
CA TYR A 260 -25.07 3.73 20.00
C TYR A 260 -23.80 3.01 19.50
N PHE A 261 -23.87 2.34 18.34
CA PHE A 261 -22.70 1.65 17.78
C PHE A 261 -21.62 2.62 17.30
N ALA A 262 -22.01 3.75 16.69
CA ALA A 262 -21.07 4.78 16.26
C ALA A 262 -20.35 5.44 17.43
N SER A 263 -21.08 5.83 18.49
CA SER A 263 -20.50 6.38 19.71
C SER A 263 -19.60 5.38 20.43
N THR A 264 -19.96 4.09 20.43
CA THR A 264 -19.10 3.02 20.95
C THR A 264 -17.80 2.94 20.14
N ALA A 265 -17.88 2.83 18.81
CA ALA A 265 -16.69 2.76 17.95
C ALA A 265 -15.77 3.98 18.14
N ALA A 266 -16.35 5.19 18.22
CA ALA A 266 -15.62 6.43 18.45
C ALA A 266 -14.98 6.48 19.84
N SER A 267 -15.64 5.98 20.88
CA SER A 267 -15.10 5.93 22.26
C SER A 267 -13.88 5.01 22.38
N TYR A 268 -13.70 4.09 21.44
CA TYR A 268 -12.52 3.22 21.31
C TYR A 268 -11.55 3.71 20.23
N ASP A 269 -11.66 4.96 19.76
CA ASP A 269 -10.80 5.57 18.74
C ASP A 269 -10.76 4.78 17.41
N SER A 270 -11.87 4.15 17.04
CA SER A 270 -11.97 3.48 15.74
C SER A 270 -11.93 4.49 14.60
N HIS A 271 -11.30 4.14 13.48
CA HIS A 271 -11.29 4.94 12.27
C HIS A 271 -12.43 4.54 11.32
N LEU A 272 -12.79 3.25 11.35
CA LEU A 272 -13.80 2.64 10.50
C LEU A 272 -14.82 1.86 11.34
N LEU A 273 -16.11 2.03 11.05
CA LEU A 273 -17.19 1.20 11.59
C LEU A 273 -17.94 0.49 10.45
N LEU A 274 -18.09 -0.84 10.56
CA LEU A 274 -18.87 -1.66 9.62
C LEU A 274 -20.17 -2.18 10.26
N PHE A 275 -21.29 -1.89 9.61
CA PHE A 275 -22.61 -2.48 9.86
C PHE A 275 -22.92 -3.67 8.95
N PRO A 276 -23.87 -4.55 9.32
CA PRO A 276 -24.18 -5.74 8.53
C PRO A 276 -25.00 -5.46 7.28
N GLU A 277 -25.09 -6.47 6.41
CA GLU A 277 -25.97 -6.43 5.25
C GLU A 277 -27.42 -6.28 5.71
N TYR A 278 -28.22 -5.47 5.00
CA TYR A 278 -29.62 -5.22 5.35
C TYR A 278 -29.83 -4.76 6.79
N VAL A 279 -28.89 -4.03 7.39
CA VAL A 279 -29.09 -3.42 8.72
C VAL A 279 -30.38 -2.58 8.75
N THR A 280 -30.70 -1.90 7.64
CA THR A 280 -31.90 -1.07 7.48
C THR A 280 -33.20 -1.86 7.41
N ALA A 281 -33.16 -3.18 7.18
CA ALA A 281 -34.35 -4.04 7.20
C ALA A 281 -35.01 -4.10 8.59
N GLN A 282 -34.34 -3.67 9.67
CA GLN A 282 -34.96 -3.49 10.99
C GLN A 282 -36.19 -2.57 10.93
N LEU A 283 -36.19 -1.60 10.00
CA LEU A 283 -37.29 -0.67 9.74
C LEU A 283 -38.56 -1.32 9.22
N PHE A 284 -38.52 -2.58 8.75
CA PHE A 284 -39.74 -3.36 8.49
C PHE A 284 -40.66 -3.44 9.71
N SER A 285 -40.11 -3.31 10.93
CA SER A 285 -40.88 -3.24 12.17
C SER A 285 -41.82 -2.02 12.26
N THR A 286 -41.54 -0.97 11.48
CA THR A 286 -42.29 0.29 11.45
C THR A 286 -43.34 0.33 10.35
N PHE A 287 -43.35 -0.66 9.46
CA PHE A 287 -44.27 -0.72 8.33
C PHE A 287 -45.58 -1.42 8.72
N GLU A 288 -46.57 -1.34 7.83
CA GLU A 288 -47.86 -1.98 8.04
C GLU A 288 -47.69 -3.49 8.22
N ARG A 289 -48.42 -4.05 9.19
CA ARG A 289 -48.34 -5.48 9.49
C ARG A 289 -48.91 -6.29 8.33
N GLY A 290 -48.16 -7.30 7.89
CA GLY A 290 -48.58 -8.17 6.79
C GLY A 290 -48.36 -7.57 5.40
N ILE A 291 -47.61 -6.47 5.31
CA ILE A 291 -47.08 -5.97 4.05
C ILE A 291 -46.31 -7.08 3.31
N GLU A 292 -46.54 -7.18 2.01
CA GLU A 292 -45.80 -8.09 1.14
C GLU A 292 -44.33 -7.67 1.05
N LEU A 293 -43.42 -8.65 0.96
CA LEU A 293 -41.98 -8.38 1.02
C LEU A 293 -41.50 -7.38 -0.06
N LEU A 294 -41.99 -7.53 -1.30
CA LEU A 294 -41.60 -6.63 -2.39
C LEU A 294 -42.04 -5.18 -2.13
N ASP A 295 -43.21 -4.97 -1.54
CA ASP A 295 -43.71 -3.65 -1.16
C ASP A 295 -42.90 -3.07 0.00
N ALA A 296 -42.56 -3.90 0.99
CA ALA A 296 -41.68 -3.49 2.09
C ALA A 296 -40.29 -3.09 1.60
N VAL A 297 -39.70 -3.85 0.68
CA VAL A 297 -38.42 -3.53 0.03
C VAL A 297 -38.53 -2.22 -0.76
N ALA A 298 -39.63 -2.02 -1.50
CA ALA A 298 -39.86 -0.79 -2.26
C ALA A 298 -40.06 0.44 -1.36
N GLN A 299 -40.71 0.29 -0.20
CA GLN A 299 -40.83 1.33 0.82
C GLN A 299 -39.49 1.65 1.46
N LEU A 300 -38.72 0.63 1.85
CA LEU A 300 -37.38 0.82 2.41
C LEU A 300 -36.44 1.53 1.42
N ALA A 301 -36.48 1.15 0.14
CA ALA A 301 -35.73 1.83 -0.92
C ALA A 301 -36.16 3.29 -1.12
N ALA A 302 -37.41 3.65 -0.80
CA ALA A 302 -37.86 5.04 -0.84
C ALA A 302 -37.36 5.88 0.35
N MET A 303 -36.79 5.26 1.37
CA MET A 303 -36.23 5.94 2.55
C MET A 303 -34.75 6.34 2.36
N GLU A 304 -34.16 6.10 1.19
CA GLU A 304 -32.74 6.34 0.88
C GLU A 304 -32.25 7.72 1.36
N SER A 305 -32.96 8.79 1.01
CA SER A 305 -32.55 10.16 1.41
C SER A 305 -32.56 10.39 2.93
N ARG A 306 -33.51 9.77 3.64
CA ARG A 306 -33.62 9.86 5.11
C ARG A 306 -32.50 9.06 5.78
N LEU A 307 -32.20 7.88 5.25
CA LEU A 307 -31.11 7.02 5.70
C LEU A 307 -29.75 7.68 5.44
N ASP A 308 -29.55 8.25 4.26
CA ASP A 308 -28.34 9.00 3.92
C ASP A 308 -28.12 10.17 4.86
N SER A 309 -29.16 10.93 5.20
CA SER A 309 -29.04 12.01 6.17
C SER A 309 -28.59 11.48 7.52
N LEU A 310 -29.23 10.42 8.04
CA LEU A 310 -28.87 9.81 9.33
C LEU A 310 -27.41 9.35 9.34
N PHE A 311 -27.01 8.50 8.38
CA PHE A 311 -25.68 7.90 8.39
C PHE A 311 -24.58 8.92 8.11
N ARG A 312 -24.83 9.90 7.22
CA ARG A 312 -23.90 11.01 6.99
C ARG A 312 -23.70 11.84 8.24
N ASP A 313 -24.79 12.21 8.92
CA ASP A 313 -24.71 13.03 10.15
C ASP A 313 -23.97 12.29 11.26
N VAL A 314 -24.21 10.98 11.40
CA VAL A 314 -23.49 10.11 12.35
C VAL A 314 -22.00 10.03 11.98
N ALA A 315 -21.65 9.77 10.72
CA ALA A 315 -20.26 9.68 10.27
C ALA A 315 -19.48 10.98 10.53
N MET A 316 -20.09 12.14 10.25
CA MET A 316 -19.50 13.46 10.50
C MET A 316 -19.37 13.76 12.00
N ARG A 317 -20.42 13.50 12.78
CA ARG A 317 -20.44 13.76 14.24
C ARG A 317 -19.36 12.97 14.96
N TYR A 318 -19.22 11.70 14.63
CA TYR A 318 -18.27 10.78 15.28
C TYR A 318 -16.92 10.68 14.55
N LYS A 319 -16.75 11.37 13.42
CA LYS A 319 -15.54 11.41 12.60
C LYS A 319 -15.07 10.02 12.15
N LEU A 320 -16.01 9.19 11.73
CA LEU A 320 -15.78 7.81 11.31
C LEU A 320 -15.90 7.66 9.79
N PHE A 321 -15.09 6.79 9.20
CA PHE A 321 -15.49 6.13 7.98
C PHE A 321 -16.57 5.10 8.35
N LEU A 322 -17.79 5.34 7.90
CA LEU A 322 -18.95 4.54 8.27
C LEU A 322 -19.40 3.70 7.09
N ALA A 323 -19.05 2.42 7.10
CA ALA A 323 -19.63 1.45 6.19
C ALA A 323 -20.97 0.99 6.77
N ALA A 324 -22.06 1.66 6.38
CA ALA A 324 -23.38 1.53 6.99
C ALA A 324 -24.13 0.26 6.58
N GLY A 325 -23.40 -0.84 6.34
CA GLY A 325 -23.98 -2.07 5.86
C GLY A 325 -24.57 -1.88 4.47
N THR A 326 -25.75 -2.46 4.25
CA THR A 326 -26.43 -2.33 2.96
C THR A 326 -27.91 -1.98 3.11
N THR A 327 -28.45 -1.36 2.07
CA THR A 327 -29.88 -1.06 1.95
C THR A 327 -30.35 -1.28 0.51
N PRO A 328 -31.63 -1.63 0.28
CA PRO A 328 -32.21 -1.58 -1.06
C PRO A 328 -32.17 -0.16 -1.64
N VAL A 329 -31.73 -0.01 -2.88
CA VAL A 329 -31.66 1.26 -3.63
C VAL A 329 -32.33 1.11 -4.98
N ARG A 330 -33.17 2.08 -5.37
CA ARG A 330 -33.86 2.03 -6.68
C ARG A 330 -32.91 2.39 -7.80
N SER A 331 -33.05 1.71 -8.93
CA SER A 331 -32.33 2.03 -10.15
C SER A 331 -33.19 1.85 -11.39
N GLN A 332 -32.67 2.31 -12.53
CA GLN A 332 -33.34 2.12 -13.82
C GLN A 332 -33.56 0.64 -14.19
N ARG A 333 -32.75 -0.29 -13.66
CA ARG A 333 -32.84 -1.73 -13.95
C ARG A 333 -33.59 -2.53 -12.89
N GLY A 334 -34.09 -1.88 -11.83
CA GLY A 334 -34.70 -2.52 -10.68
C GLY A 334 -34.04 -2.12 -9.36
N THR A 335 -34.39 -2.80 -8.28
CA THR A 335 -33.84 -2.54 -6.95
C THR A 335 -32.53 -3.28 -6.76
N ARG A 336 -31.50 -2.61 -6.25
CA ARG A 336 -30.19 -3.20 -5.94
C ARG A 336 -29.97 -3.26 -4.45
N ASN A 337 -29.20 -4.24 -3.98
CA ASN A 337 -28.67 -4.27 -2.62
C ASN A 337 -27.34 -3.50 -2.63
N SER A 338 -27.30 -2.32 -2.01
CA SER A 338 -26.15 -1.40 -2.13
C SER A 338 -25.48 -1.16 -0.79
N GLY A 339 -24.18 -1.40 -0.73
CA GLY A 339 -23.32 -1.11 0.40
C GLY A 339 -22.87 0.33 0.38
N HIS A 340 -23.03 1.03 1.50
CA HIS A 340 -22.75 2.46 1.59
C HIS A 340 -21.53 2.72 2.49
N LEU A 341 -20.65 3.61 2.03
CA LEU A 341 -19.51 4.15 2.76
C LEU A 341 -19.69 5.67 2.89
N TYR A 342 -19.89 6.13 4.12
CA TYR A 342 -19.97 7.55 4.46
C TYR A 342 -18.64 7.99 5.06
N THR A 343 -18.19 9.20 4.73
CA THR A 343 -16.91 9.73 5.21
C THR A 343 -17.08 10.71 6.38
N PRO A 344 -16.03 10.95 7.18
CA PRO A 344 -16.01 12.01 8.21
C PRO A 344 -16.30 13.42 7.65
N SER A 345 -16.05 13.63 6.35
CA SER A 345 -16.28 14.89 5.61
C SER A 345 -17.70 15.00 5.05
N GLY A 346 -18.51 13.94 5.11
CA GLY A 346 -19.89 13.90 4.63
C GLY A 346 -20.08 13.39 3.21
N GLY A 347 -19.03 12.84 2.58
CA GLY A 347 -19.11 12.13 1.30
C GLY A 347 -19.86 10.80 1.42
N ILE A 348 -20.53 10.40 0.34
CA ILE A 348 -21.32 9.17 0.24
C ILE A 348 -20.85 8.39 -0.98
N TYR A 349 -20.47 7.14 -0.75
CA TYR A 349 -19.93 6.25 -1.78
C TYR A 349 -20.63 4.91 -1.69
N THR A 350 -20.87 4.25 -2.83
CA THR A 350 -21.63 3.00 -2.86
C THR A 350 -20.99 1.92 -3.71
N GLN A 351 -21.21 0.67 -3.33
CA GLN A 351 -20.90 -0.54 -4.10
C GLN A 351 -22.14 -1.43 -4.09
N ASP A 352 -22.70 -1.70 -5.27
CA ASP A 352 -23.83 -2.61 -5.40
C ASP A 352 -23.36 -4.07 -5.34
N LYS A 353 -24.18 -4.94 -4.73
CA LYS A 353 -23.92 -6.38 -4.65
C LYS A 353 -23.89 -6.98 -6.05
N LEU A 354 -22.85 -7.75 -6.36
CA LEU A 354 -22.63 -8.27 -7.71
C LEU A 354 -23.27 -9.65 -7.88
N HIS A 355 -23.10 -10.52 -6.89
CA HIS A 355 -23.63 -11.87 -6.89
C HIS A 355 -24.89 -11.93 -6.04
N ILE A 356 -26.04 -11.94 -6.71
CA ILE A 356 -27.35 -12.00 -6.04
C ILE A 356 -27.72 -13.44 -5.71
N THR A 357 -28.04 -13.71 -4.46
CA THR A 357 -28.49 -15.03 -4.02
C THR A 357 -29.83 -15.40 -4.66
N PRO A 358 -30.17 -16.69 -4.78
CA PRO A 358 -31.50 -17.10 -5.26
C PRO A 358 -32.63 -16.44 -4.47
N ALA A 359 -32.52 -16.38 -3.15
CA ALA A 359 -33.56 -15.81 -2.29
C ALA A 359 -33.74 -14.29 -2.51
N GLU A 360 -32.65 -13.53 -2.66
CA GLU A 360 -32.75 -12.10 -2.97
C GLU A 360 -33.38 -11.84 -4.34
N ARG A 361 -33.09 -12.69 -5.34
CA ARG A 361 -33.66 -12.57 -6.67
C ARG A 361 -35.15 -12.93 -6.70
N GLU A 362 -35.51 -14.04 -6.07
CA GLU A 362 -36.87 -14.60 -6.10
C GLU A 362 -37.84 -13.84 -5.19
N TYR A 363 -37.41 -13.46 -3.99
CA TYR A 363 -38.30 -12.90 -2.97
C TYR A 363 -38.12 -11.40 -2.73
N TRP A 364 -36.88 -10.88 -2.83
CA TRP A 364 -36.60 -9.46 -2.62
C TRP A 364 -36.60 -8.63 -3.91
N GLY A 365 -36.64 -9.28 -5.08
CA GLY A 365 -36.64 -8.61 -6.39
C GLY A 365 -35.34 -7.85 -6.68
N ILE A 366 -34.22 -8.30 -6.12
CA ILE A 366 -32.91 -7.64 -6.26
C ILE A 366 -32.26 -8.00 -7.60
N VAL A 367 -31.73 -6.98 -8.28
CA VAL A 367 -30.96 -7.12 -9.51
C VAL A 367 -29.46 -6.93 -9.24
N PRO A 368 -28.57 -7.58 -10.01
CA PRO A 368 -27.12 -7.48 -9.81
C PRO A 368 -26.59 -6.07 -10.11
N GLY A 369 -25.55 -5.67 -9.38
CA GLY A 369 -24.73 -4.51 -9.67
C GLY A 369 -23.88 -4.68 -10.94
N GLU A 370 -23.34 -3.57 -11.44
CA GLU A 370 -22.68 -3.53 -12.76
C GLU A 370 -21.20 -3.12 -12.73
N GLY A 371 -20.70 -2.63 -11.59
CA GLY A 371 -19.36 -2.06 -11.47
C GLY A 371 -18.62 -2.58 -10.26
N ILE A 372 -17.30 -2.60 -10.35
CA ILE A 372 -16.41 -2.98 -9.26
C ILE A 372 -15.64 -1.73 -8.86
N ARG A 373 -15.71 -1.33 -7.59
CA ARG A 373 -15.08 -0.12 -7.08
C ARG A 373 -14.02 -0.42 -6.03
N VAL A 374 -12.94 0.35 -6.09
CA VAL A 374 -11.91 0.45 -5.05
C VAL A 374 -11.96 1.86 -4.50
N PHE A 375 -12.21 1.98 -3.20
CA PHE A 375 -12.29 3.25 -2.49
C PHE A 375 -10.90 3.61 -1.95
N GLU A 376 -10.29 4.63 -2.52
CA GLU A 376 -8.99 5.14 -2.09
C GLU A 376 -9.19 6.12 -0.94
N THR A 377 -8.93 5.67 0.28
CA THR A 377 -9.13 6.46 1.50
C THR A 377 -7.80 6.78 2.19
N PRO A 378 -7.73 7.81 3.05
CA PRO A 378 -6.57 8.07 3.91
C PRO A 378 -6.20 6.89 4.82
N ILE A 379 -7.17 6.03 5.16
CA ILE A 379 -7.01 4.87 6.03
C ILE A 379 -6.79 3.56 5.25
N GLY A 380 -6.34 3.65 3.99
CA GLY A 380 -6.07 2.49 3.14
C GLY A 380 -7.08 2.32 2.01
N ARG A 381 -6.77 1.40 1.09
CA ARG A 381 -7.66 1.07 -0.04
C ARG A 381 -8.70 0.06 0.41
N ILE A 382 -9.96 0.43 0.30
CA ILE A 382 -11.10 -0.33 0.79
C ILE A 382 -11.92 -0.85 -0.38
N ALA A 383 -12.41 -2.09 -0.30
CA ALA A 383 -13.51 -2.55 -1.14
C ALA A 383 -14.61 -3.19 -0.31
N ILE A 384 -15.85 -3.05 -0.78
CA ILE A 384 -17.01 -3.65 -0.14
C ILE A 384 -17.40 -4.89 -0.96
N VAL A 385 -17.45 -6.05 -0.30
CA VAL A 385 -17.83 -7.35 -0.89
C VAL A 385 -19.01 -7.89 -0.11
N ILE A 386 -20.21 -7.74 -0.65
CA ILE A 386 -21.45 -7.94 0.11
C ILE A 386 -21.79 -9.42 0.15
N CYS A 387 -21.72 -10.00 1.36
CA CYS A 387 -22.22 -11.34 1.65
C CYS A 387 -21.75 -12.38 0.64
N TYR A 388 -22.64 -12.79 -0.26
CA TYR A 388 -22.38 -13.80 -1.28
C TYR A 388 -21.18 -13.47 -2.18
N ASP A 389 -20.86 -12.19 -2.39
CA ASP A 389 -19.68 -11.75 -3.14
C ASP A 389 -18.35 -12.35 -2.61
N ILE A 390 -18.23 -12.60 -1.29
CA ILE A 390 -17.00 -13.14 -0.70
C ILE A 390 -16.72 -14.60 -1.09
N GLU A 391 -17.77 -15.33 -1.50
CA GLU A 391 -17.66 -16.73 -1.90
C GLU A 391 -16.95 -16.88 -3.26
N PHE A 392 -16.85 -15.80 -4.04
CA PHE A 392 -16.24 -15.79 -5.37
C PHE A 392 -14.77 -15.36 -5.31
N PRO A 393 -13.80 -16.30 -5.44
CA PRO A 393 -12.36 -16.01 -5.36
C PRO A 393 -11.89 -14.93 -6.32
N GLU A 394 -12.44 -14.95 -7.54
CA GLU A 394 -12.04 -14.10 -8.65
C GLU A 394 -12.25 -12.62 -8.32
N LEU A 395 -13.39 -12.29 -7.69
CA LEU A 395 -13.71 -10.91 -7.34
C LEU A 395 -12.68 -10.34 -6.37
N THR A 396 -12.38 -11.08 -5.30
CA THR A 396 -11.37 -10.63 -4.33
C THR A 396 -9.99 -10.53 -4.97
N ARG A 397 -9.62 -11.51 -5.80
CA ARG A 397 -8.32 -11.48 -6.47
C ARG A 397 -8.17 -10.24 -7.34
N MET A 398 -9.18 -9.89 -8.14
CA MET A 398 -9.19 -8.67 -8.94
C MET A 398 -9.07 -7.42 -8.06
N LEU A 399 -9.86 -7.33 -6.98
CA LEU A 399 -9.79 -6.19 -6.05
C LEU A 399 -8.38 -6.01 -5.46
N VAL A 400 -7.72 -7.10 -5.08
CA VAL A 400 -6.35 -7.05 -4.52
C VAL A 400 -5.29 -6.75 -5.58
N GLU A 401 -5.46 -7.21 -6.84
CA GLU A 401 -4.62 -6.75 -7.97
C GLU A 401 -4.73 -5.23 -8.19
N HIS A 402 -5.90 -4.66 -7.88
CA HIS A 402 -6.13 -3.20 -7.84
C HIS A 402 -5.71 -2.55 -6.51
N GLY A 403 -5.00 -3.30 -5.66
CA GLY A 403 -4.33 -2.78 -4.48
C GLY A 403 -5.19 -2.68 -3.23
N VAL A 404 -6.36 -3.31 -3.18
CA VAL A 404 -7.19 -3.28 -1.95
C VAL A 404 -6.43 -3.84 -0.75
N ASP A 405 -6.49 -3.13 0.37
CA ASP A 405 -5.84 -3.47 1.65
C ASP A 405 -6.84 -4.07 2.65
N ILE A 406 -8.08 -3.59 2.62
CA ILE A 406 -9.15 -3.98 3.53
C ILE A 406 -10.41 -4.32 2.72
N LEU A 407 -10.94 -5.54 2.90
CA LEU A 407 -12.25 -5.94 2.42
C LEU A 407 -13.28 -5.77 3.55
N LEU A 408 -14.37 -5.08 3.25
CA LEU A 408 -15.52 -4.99 4.13
C LEU A 408 -16.58 -5.97 3.64
N CYS A 409 -16.93 -6.93 4.48
CA CYS A 409 -17.90 -7.95 4.18
C CYS A 409 -19.11 -7.84 5.13
N PRO A 410 -20.07 -6.96 4.82
CA PRO A 410 -21.38 -7.00 5.45
C PRO A 410 -22.12 -8.26 4.98
N PHE A 411 -22.74 -9.01 5.90
CA PHE A 411 -23.51 -10.21 5.56
C PHE A 411 -24.80 -10.36 6.38
N ALA A 412 -25.77 -11.09 5.82
CA ALA A 412 -26.98 -11.53 6.49
C ALA A 412 -27.25 -13.00 6.16
N THR A 413 -27.36 -13.85 7.18
CA THR A 413 -27.60 -15.29 7.02
C THR A 413 -28.53 -15.82 8.10
N ASP A 414 -29.41 -16.75 7.75
CA ASP A 414 -30.43 -17.29 8.67
C ASP A 414 -29.89 -18.34 9.65
N GLU A 415 -28.98 -19.20 9.18
CA GLU A 415 -28.50 -20.36 9.92
C GLU A 415 -26.97 -20.47 9.98
N ARG A 416 -26.49 -21.31 10.91
CA ARG A 416 -25.06 -21.52 11.14
C ARG A 416 -24.30 -22.00 9.91
N LYS A 417 -24.87 -22.92 9.11
CA LYS A 417 -24.16 -23.43 7.93
C LYS A 417 -23.95 -22.34 6.88
N SER A 418 -24.95 -21.50 6.68
CA SER A 418 -24.87 -20.34 5.79
C SER A 418 -23.80 -19.36 6.26
N TYR A 419 -23.79 -19.01 7.56
CA TYR A 419 -22.72 -18.20 8.14
C TYR A 419 -21.34 -18.82 7.94
N LEU A 420 -21.18 -20.12 8.20
CA LEU A 420 -19.89 -20.79 8.07
C LEU A 420 -19.33 -20.74 6.64
N ARG A 421 -20.18 -20.78 5.60
CA ARG A 421 -19.70 -20.58 4.22
C ARG A 421 -19.06 -19.21 4.05
N VAL A 422 -19.79 -18.16 4.43
CA VAL A 422 -19.32 -16.77 4.35
C VAL A 422 -18.02 -16.61 5.15
N ARG A 423 -17.99 -17.13 6.39
CA ARG A 423 -16.82 -17.09 7.26
C ARG A 423 -15.61 -17.77 6.64
N TYR A 424 -15.75 -19.01 6.17
CA TYR A 424 -14.63 -19.78 5.62
C TYR A 424 -14.09 -19.14 4.34
N CYS A 425 -14.98 -18.66 3.47
CA CYS A 425 -14.58 -17.92 2.29
C CYS A 425 -13.85 -16.63 2.67
N ALA A 426 -14.38 -15.83 3.61
CA ALA A 426 -13.74 -14.60 4.09
C ALA A 426 -12.33 -14.85 4.66
N GLN A 427 -12.17 -15.87 5.49
CA GLN A 427 -10.86 -16.23 6.05
C GLN A 427 -9.91 -16.74 4.97
N ALA A 428 -10.39 -17.56 4.03
CA ALA A 428 -9.59 -17.98 2.87
C ALA A 428 -9.14 -16.79 2.03
N ARG A 429 -10.04 -15.81 1.77
CA ARG A 429 -9.71 -14.57 1.04
C ARG A 429 -8.60 -13.79 1.72
N ALA A 430 -8.65 -13.66 3.05
CA ALA A 430 -7.62 -12.96 3.83
C ALA A 430 -6.24 -13.60 3.65
N VAL A 431 -6.19 -14.93 3.74
CA VAL A 431 -4.95 -15.72 3.66
C VAL A 431 -4.38 -15.73 2.24
N GLU A 432 -5.16 -16.15 1.24
CA GLU A 432 -4.62 -16.37 -0.12
C GLU A 432 -4.29 -15.06 -0.86
N ASN A 433 -4.92 -13.94 -0.46
CA ASN A 433 -4.73 -12.64 -1.10
C ASN A 433 -3.86 -11.70 -0.28
N MET A 434 -3.39 -12.10 0.91
CA MET A 434 -2.65 -11.21 1.81
C MET A 434 -3.39 -9.87 1.97
N VAL A 435 -4.61 -9.93 2.50
CA VAL A 435 -5.53 -8.79 2.67
C VAL A 435 -6.26 -8.91 4.01
N TYR A 436 -6.66 -7.81 4.62
CA TYR A 436 -7.54 -7.86 5.79
C TYR A 436 -9.00 -8.02 5.36
N VAL A 437 -9.78 -8.78 6.12
CA VAL A 437 -11.23 -8.93 5.88
C VAL A 437 -11.99 -8.64 7.16
N VAL A 438 -12.86 -7.63 7.11
CA VAL A 438 -13.71 -7.20 8.22
C VAL A 438 -15.11 -7.73 7.96
N LEU A 439 -15.56 -8.68 8.78
CA LEU A 439 -16.82 -9.40 8.63
C LEU A 439 -17.83 -8.91 9.67
N SER A 440 -19.01 -8.45 9.22
CA SER A 440 -20.07 -7.91 10.09
C SER A 440 -21.43 -8.48 9.73
N GLY A 441 -22.16 -8.98 10.73
CA GLY A 441 -23.36 -9.78 10.54
C GLY A 441 -24.52 -9.44 11.47
N ASN A 442 -25.73 -9.75 11.03
CA ASN A 442 -26.91 -9.68 11.89
C ASN A 442 -27.02 -10.89 12.81
N VAL A 443 -27.64 -10.68 13.97
CA VAL A 443 -28.10 -11.71 14.92
C VAL A 443 -29.54 -11.42 15.33
N GLY A 444 -30.17 -12.32 16.09
CA GLY A 444 -31.55 -12.14 16.53
C GLY A 444 -32.56 -12.36 15.41
N GLY A 445 -33.70 -11.66 15.45
CA GLY A 445 -34.77 -11.86 14.49
C GLY A 445 -35.93 -10.88 14.62
N LEU A 446 -36.48 -10.46 13.47
CA LEU A 446 -37.66 -9.62 13.41
C LEU A 446 -38.92 -10.46 13.40
N SER A 447 -39.50 -10.67 14.58
CA SER A 447 -40.80 -11.34 14.69
C SER A 447 -41.87 -10.55 13.93
N ARG A 448 -42.64 -11.23 13.07
CA ARG A 448 -43.77 -10.64 12.30
C ARG A 448 -43.37 -9.61 11.23
N SER A 449 -42.10 -9.62 10.79
CA SER A 449 -41.61 -8.89 9.60
C SER A 449 -41.79 -9.76 8.33
N PRO A 450 -41.84 -9.20 7.11
CA PRO A 450 -41.85 -9.98 5.87
C PRO A 450 -40.53 -10.71 5.57
N SER A 451 -39.42 -10.36 6.24
CA SER A 451 -38.13 -11.06 6.16
C SER A 451 -37.28 -10.83 7.41
N MET A 452 -36.04 -11.34 7.43
CA MET A 452 -35.11 -11.27 8.57
C MET A 452 -35.66 -11.95 9.85
N PHE A 453 -36.40 -13.05 9.68
CA PHE A 453 -37.08 -13.78 10.78
C PHE A 453 -36.12 -14.35 11.81
N ILE A 454 -35.02 -14.90 11.33
CA ILE A 454 -33.92 -15.46 12.12
C ILE A 454 -32.63 -14.99 11.47
N ASN A 455 -31.62 -14.70 12.29
CA ASN A 455 -30.31 -14.29 11.84
C ASN A 455 -29.27 -15.02 12.69
N PHE A 456 -28.26 -15.55 12.01
CA PHE A 456 -27.11 -16.18 12.61
C PHE A 456 -25.86 -15.43 12.16
N GLY A 457 -25.03 -15.03 13.12
CA GLY A 457 -23.84 -14.27 12.83
C GLY A 457 -22.79 -14.32 13.93
N GLN A 458 -21.55 -14.14 13.51
CA GLN A 458 -20.43 -13.83 14.37
C GLN A 458 -19.51 -12.87 13.62
N ALA A 459 -19.39 -11.63 14.12
CA ALA A 459 -18.46 -10.63 13.57
C ALA A 459 -17.02 -11.08 13.81
N ALA A 460 -16.14 -10.80 12.85
CA ALA A 460 -14.74 -11.20 12.90
C ALA A 460 -13.87 -10.30 12.05
N ILE A 461 -12.59 -10.20 12.40
CA ILE A 461 -11.57 -9.48 11.65
C ILE A 461 -10.47 -10.50 11.32
N PHE A 462 -10.38 -10.86 10.04
CA PHE A 462 -9.39 -11.82 9.54
C PHE A 462 -8.15 -11.11 9.02
N THR A 463 -7.02 -11.75 9.26
CA THR A 463 -5.70 -11.30 8.82
C THR A 463 -5.14 -12.29 7.81
N PRO A 464 -4.07 -11.92 7.10
CA PRO A 464 -3.22 -12.93 6.48
C PRO A 464 -2.65 -13.89 7.55
N SER A 465 -2.08 -15.00 7.10
CA SER A 465 -1.51 -16.04 7.96
C SER A 465 -0.01 -16.17 7.70
N ASP A 466 0.77 -15.28 8.32
CA ASP A 466 2.24 -15.30 8.32
C ASP A 466 2.76 -14.74 9.66
N PHE A 467 4.08 -14.75 9.91
CA PHE A 467 4.70 -14.40 11.19
C PHE A 467 4.34 -13.01 11.73
N ALA A 468 4.00 -12.06 10.86
CA ALA A 468 3.58 -10.71 11.27
C ALA A 468 2.13 -10.65 11.79
N PHE A 469 1.38 -11.75 11.71
CA PHE A 469 -0.05 -11.81 12.02
C PHE A 469 -0.36 -12.87 13.09
N PRO A 470 -1.56 -12.82 13.70
CA PRO A 470 -1.98 -13.83 14.68
C PRO A 470 -1.90 -15.26 14.12
N MET A 471 -1.49 -16.20 14.98
CA MET A 471 -1.27 -17.61 14.62
C MET A 471 -2.48 -18.29 13.97
N ASN A 472 -3.70 -17.87 14.31
CA ASN A 472 -4.95 -18.41 13.77
C ASN A 472 -5.53 -17.58 12.62
N GLY A 473 -4.84 -16.51 12.18
CA GLY A 473 -5.33 -15.59 11.14
C GLY A 473 -6.55 -14.77 11.55
N ILE A 474 -6.79 -14.59 12.86
CA ILE A 474 -7.95 -13.87 13.41
C ILE A 474 -7.44 -12.79 14.37
N ALA A 475 -7.66 -11.52 14.04
CA ALA A 475 -7.32 -10.40 14.92
C ALA A 475 -8.36 -10.20 16.03
N ALA A 476 -9.64 -10.38 15.71
CA ALA A 476 -10.72 -10.34 16.69
C ALA A 476 -11.93 -11.14 16.20
N GLU A 477 -12.72 -11.68 17.13
CA GLU A 477 -14.00 -12.32 16.83
C GLU A 477 -14.99 -12.16 17.99
N GLY A 478 -16.27 -12.09 17.66
CA GLY A 478 -17.34 -11.85 18.63
C GLY A 478 -17.83 -13.13 19.26
N VAL A 479 -18.75 -13.02 20.21
CA VAL A 479 -19.51 -14.18 20.69
C VAL A 479 -20.62 -14.47 19.70
N VAL A 480 -20.75 -15.73 19.27
CA VAL A 480 -21.80 -16.16 18.32
C VAL A 480 -23.19 -15.71 18.78
N ASN A 481 -23.99 -15.16 17.86
CA ASN A 481 -25.39 -14.77 18.08
C ASN A 481 -25.65 -13.80 19.25
N THR A 482 -24.67 -12.99 19.62
CA THR A 482 -24.76 -12.01 20.71
C THR A 482 -24.54 -10.59 20.20
N GLN A 483 -25.39 -9.63 20.53
CA GLN A 483 -25.15 -8.24 20.14
C GLN A 483 -23.81 -7.75 20.71
N THR A 484 -22.89 -7.31 19.85
CA THR A 484 -21.58 -6.80 20.28
C THR A 484 -20.91 -5.99 19.17
N VAL A 485 -19.77 -5.40 19.50
CA VAL A 485 -18.76 -4.99 18.52
C VAL A 485 -17.48 -5.82 18.72
N VAL A 486 -16.68 -5.93 17.67
CA VAL A 486 -15.29 -6.42 17.74
C VAL A 486 -14.38 -5.35 17.15
N ILE A 487 -13.25 -5.10 17.80
CA ILE A 487 -12.34 -4.01 17.45
C ILE A 487 -10.93 -4.60 17.34
N ALA A 488 -10.20 -4.22 16.28
CA ALA A 488 -8.80 -4.55 16.12
C ALA A 488 -8.03 -3.45 15.41
N ASP A 489 -6.74 -3.36 15.69
CA ASP A 489 -5.80 -2.53 14.94
C ASP A 489 -5.23 -3.33 13.78
N LEU A 490 -5.35 -2.78 12.57
CA LEU A 490 -4.79 -3.36 11.34
C LEU A 490 -3.49 -2.65 10.99
N ASP A 491 -2.38 -3.37 10.92
CA ASP A 491 -1.11 -2.82 10.45
C ASP A 491 -1.01 -2.96 8.93
N LEU A 492 -1.29 -1.85 8.21
CA LEU A 492 -1.17 -1.82 6.75
C LEU A 492 0.30 -1.81 6.29
N GLY A 493 1.24 -1.38 7.14
CA GLY A 493 2.67 -1.44 6.85
C GLY A 493 3.17 -2.89 6.84
N ALA A 494 2.80 -3.67 7.86
CA ALA A 494 3.07 -5.11 7.90
C ALA A 494 2.44 -5.83 6.69
N LEU A 495 1.21 -5.46 6.31
CA LEU A 495 0.55 -6.01 5.11
C LEU A 495 1.37 -5.79 3.84
N ASP A 496 1.81 -4.54 3.60
CA ASP A 496 2.61 -4.19 2.43
C ASP A 496 3.97 -4.92 2.40
N ILE A 497 4.64 -5.05 3.55
CA ILE A 497 5.90 -5.80 3.68
C ILE A 497 5.67 -7.29 3.36
N GLN A 498 4.67 -7.90 3.99
CA GLN A 498 4.41 -9.34 3.85
C GLN A 498 3.99 -9.72 2.42
N ARG A 499 3.30 -8.84 1.68
CA ARG A 499 3.02 -9.07 0.26
C ARG A 499 4.29 -9.28 -0.59
N GLN A 500 5.46 -8.81 -0.13
CA GLN A 500 6.74 -8.94 -0.82
C GLN A 500 7.65 -10.04 -0.26
N CYS A 501 7.75 -10.15 1.06
CA CYS A 501 8.75 -11.00 1.73
C CYS A 501 8.18 -12.08 2.66
N ALA A 502 6.87 -12.35 2.60
CA ALA A 502 6.25 -13.45 3.33
C ALA A 502 6.91 -14.81 3.05
N SER A 503 6.74 -15.73 4.00
CA SER A 503 7.18 -17.12 3.89
C SER A 503 6.57 -17.82 2.67
N VAL A 504 5.36 -17.42 2.30
CA VAL A 504 4.66 -17.79 1.06
C VAL A 504 4.16 -16.52 0.36
N ARG A 505 4.27 -16.45 -0.97
CA ARG A 505 3.96 -15.21 -1.71
C ARG A 505 2.90 -15.45 -2.79
N PRO A 506 1.66 -15.79 -2.40
CA PRO A 506 0.62 -16.21 -3.34
C PRO A 506 0.21 -15.14 -4.35
N LEU A 507 0.54 -13.86 -4.12
CA LEU A 507 0.35 -12.79 -5.11
C LEU A 507 1.44 -12.79 -6.19
N LEU A 508 2.70 -12.99 -5.80
CA LEU A 508 3.86 -12.95 -6.69
C LEU A 508 4.06 -14.27 -7.45
N ASP A 509 3.79 -15.39 -6.79
CA ASP A 509 4.04 -16.74 -7.33
C ASP A 509 2.92 -17.22 -8.27
N ARG A 510 2.03 -16.32 -8.73
CA ARG A 510 0.94 -16.67 -9.65
C ARG A 510 1.46 -17.02 -11.03
N ARG A 511 0.91 -18.11 -11.57
CA ARG A 511 1.25 -18.67 -12.88
C ARG A 511 0.46 -18.00 -14.00
N HIS A 512 0.79 -16.72 -14.25
CA HIS A 512 0.20 -15.93 -15.35
C HIS A 512 0.46 -16.52 -16.75
N ASP A 513 1.39 -17.47 -16.86
CA ASP A 513 1.62 -18.28 -18.06
C ASP A 513 0.55 -19.37 -18.27
N LEU A 514 -0.18 -19.78 -17.23
CA LEU A 514 -1.23 -20.80 -17.30
C LEU A 514 -2.65 -20.22 -17.30
N TYR A 515 -2.86 -19.09 -16.62
CA TYR A 515 -4.16 -18.45 -16.54
C TYR A 515 -4.05 -16.94 -16.43
N GLU A 516 -5.06 -16.25 -16.96
CA GLU A 516 -5.24 -14.81 -16.81
C GLU A 516 -6.59 -14.55 -16.14
N LEU A 517 -6.60 -13.68 -15.14
CA LEU A 517 -7.82 -13.16 -14.55
C LEU A 517 -7.97 -11.72 -15.01
N ARG A 518 -9.04 -11.41 -15.73
CA ARG A 518 -9.27 -10.08 -16.29
C ARG A 518 -10.73 -9.68 -16.14
N ALA A 519 -10.95 -8.51 -15.55
CA ALA A 519 -12.26 -7.90 -15.49
C ALA A 519 -12.73 -7.50 -16.91
N LYS A 520 -13.99 -7.78 -17.23
CA LYS A 520 -14.60 -7.35 -18.50
C LYS A 520 -14.97 -5.88 -18.50
N VAL A 521 -15.28 -5.34 -17.32
CA VAL A 521 -15.48 -3.91 -17.08
C VAL A 521 -14.29 -3.40 -16.27
N PRO A 522 -13.80 -2.16 -16.51
CA PRO A 522 -12.73 -1.60 -15.68
C PRO A 522 -13.14 -1.54 -14.21
N VAL A 523 -12.22 -1.92 -13.32
CA VAL A 523 -12.35 -1.63 -11.90
C VAL A 523 -12.15 -0.13 -11.71
N GLU A 524 -13.12 0.53 -11.10
CA GLU A 524 -13.15 1.97 -10.88
C GLU A 524 -12.41 2.31 -9.58
N HIS A 525 -11.36 3.13 -9.68
CA HIS A 525 -10.69 3.72 -8.53
C HIS A 525 -11.39 5.03 -8.15
N VAL A 526 -12.02 5.05 -6.98
CA VAL A 526 -12.79 6.20 -6.48
C VAL A 526 -11.98 6.86 -5.36
N THR A 527 -11.49 8.07 -5.61
CA THR A 527 -10.83 8.87 -4.56
C THR A 527 -11.88 9.36 -3.56
N VAL A 528 -11.72 8.95 -2.31
CA VAL A 528 -12.61 9.30 -1.20
C VAL A 528 -12.03 10.52 -0.47
N VAL A 529 -12.77 11.63 -0.48
CA VAL A 529 -12.31 12.94 0.01
C VAL A 529 -12.92 13.31 1.34
#